data_AF-A0A4J1X3N4-F1
#
_entry.id   AF-A0A4J1X3N4-F1
#
_cell.length_a   1.000
_cell.length_b   1.000
_cell.length_c   1.000
_cell.angle_alpha   90.00
_cell.angle_beta   90.00
_cell.angle_gamma   90.00
#
_symmetry.space_group_name_H-M   'P 1'
#
loop_
_entity.id
_entity.type
_entity.pdbx_description
1 polymer ?
#
loop_
_entity_poly.entity_id
_entity_poly.type
_entity_poly.pdbx_seq_one_letter_code
_entity_poly.pdbx_strand_id
1 'polypeptide(L)'
;MNIKALIKKYEELWNERSPFYEPVPYTSMVELFLKELKQLDEPEKVKVPQCVAEYIEFKKKNNFHVYGAMRVIEDHYDKKVPDWFYENNIEKFCLAWLNGYEVEKEKRYFVKIKGNIKENMLVYGELLKRYFFTKSFSLDDVIYSHTRKELEEASLGWVFDCEGIEIEEVE
;
A
#
# COMPACT_ATOMS: atom_id res chain seq x y z
N MET A 1 16.61 1.39 -16.95
CA MET A 1 17.22 0.77 -18.19
C MET A 1 16.89 -0.72 -18.22
N ASN A 2 16.56 -1.31 -19.39
CA ASN A 2 16.22 -2.75 -19.46
C ASN A 2 17.46 -3.65 -19.32
N ILE A 3 17.37 -4.70 -18.49
CA ILE A 3 18.45 -5.67 -18.22
C ILE A 3 19.05 -6.24 -19.51
N LYS A 4 18.22 -6.58 -20.52
CA LYS A 4 18.70 -7.15 -21.80
C LYS A 4 19.55 -6.16 -22.59
N ALA A 5 19.19 -4.87 -22.57
CA ALA A 5 19.97 -3.84 -23.25
C ALA A 5 21.32 -3.62 -22.56
N LEU A 6 21.35 -3.70 -21.23
CA LEU A 6 22.57 -3.58 -20.44
C LEU A 6 23.53 -4.76 -20.70
N ILE A 7 23.01 -5.99 -20.72
CA ILE A 7 23.78 -7.19 -21.04
C ILE A 7 24.42 -7.06 -22.42
N LYS A 8 23.62 -6.71 -23.45
CA LYS A 8 24.12 -6.57 -24.82
C LYS A 8 25.26 -5.54 -24.92
N LYS A 9 25.11 -4.39 -24.27
CA LYS A 9 26.15 -3.34 -24.22
C LYS A 9 27.46 -3.87 -23.64
N TYR A 10 27.40 -4.69 -22.58
CA TYR A 10 28.60 -5.25 -21.97
C TYR A 10 29.22 -6.41 -22.76
N GLU A 11 28.41 -7.21 -23.47
CA GLU A 11 28.91 -8.18 -24.45
C GLU A 11 29.68 -7.49 -25.59
N GLU A 12 29.16 -6.37 -26.11
CA GLU A 12 29.83 -5.54 -27.11
C GLU A 12 31.14 -4.95 -26.56
N LEU A 13 31.13 -4.34 -25.37
CA LEU A 13 32.32 -3.82 -24.71
C LEU A 13 33.38 -4.89 -24.44
N TRP A 14 32.97 -6.10 -24.07
CA TRP A 14 33.88 -7.24 -23.89
C TRP A 14 34.54 -7.62 -25.21
N ASN A 15 33.76 -7.73 -26.30
CA ASN A 15 34.28 -8.10 -27.62
C ASN A 15 35.20 -7.02 -28.21
N GLU A 16 34.90 -5.73 -28.02
CA GLU A 16 35.70 -4.61 -28.54
C GLU A 16 36.98 -4.36 -27.75
N ARG A 17 36.99 -4.59 -26.43
CA ARG A 17 38.18 -4.41 -25.56
C ARG A 17 39.00 -5.68 -25.35
N SER A 18 38.53 -6.82 -25.86
CA SER A 18 39.25 -8.11 -25.86
C SER A 18 40.09 -8.42 -27.13
N PRO A 19 40.85 -7.49 -27.75
CA PRO A 19 41.92 -7.92 -28.68
C PRO A 19 43.32 -7.97 -28.07
N PHE A 20 43.60 -7.33 -26.92
CA PHE A 20 44.99 -7.10 -26.47
C PHE A 20 45.34 -7.37 -24.99
N TYR A 21 44.47 -7.97 -24.16
CA TYR A 21 44.79 -8.24 -22.74
C TYR A 21 45.30 -7.02 -21.95
N GLU A 22 44.97 -5.78 -22.36
CA GLU A 22 45.38 -4.60 -21.60
C GLU A 22 44.51 -4.49 -20.34
N PRO A 23 45.13 -4.30 -19.15
CA PRO A 23 44.39 -4.18 -17.92
C PRO A 23 43.71 -2.80 -17.90
N VAL A 24 42.50 -2.71 -18.45
CA VAL A 24 41.55 -1.70 -17.99
C VAL A 24 41.49 -1.88 -16.47
N PRO A 25 41.70 -0.83 -15.65
CA PRO A 25 41.65 -0.99 -14.20
C PRO A 25 40.33 -1.65 -13.85
N TYR A 26 40.40 -2.89 -13.37
CA TYR A 26 39.24 -3.71 -13.05
C TYR A 26 38.24 -2.93 -12.18
N THR A 27 38.77 -2.09 -11.30
CA THR A 27 38.06 -1.10 -10.49
C THR A 27 37.16 -0.17 -11.30
N SER A 28 37.65 0.45 -12.37
CA SER A 28 36.87 1.37 -13.20
C SER A 28 35.74 0.68 -13.96
N MET A 29 35.95 -0.57 -14.39
CA MET A 29 34.86 -1.36 -14.97
C MET A 29 33.81 -1.69 -13.91
N VAL A 30 34.22 -2.20 -12.74
CA VAL A 30 33.29 -2.53 -11.64
C VAL A 30 32.49 -1.31 -11.18
N GLU A 31 33.10 -0.13 -11.08
CA GLU A 31 32.40 1.12 -10.74
C GLU A 31 31.35 1.51 -11.79
N LEU A 32 31.68 1.38 -13.08
CA LEU A 32 30.74 1.62 -14.19
C LEU A 32 29.57 0.63 -14.14
N PHE A 33 29.86 -0.67 -13.98
CA PHE A 33 28.87 -1.72 -13.82
C PHE A 33 27.93 -1.44 -12.65
N LEU A 34 28.49 -1.16 -11.46
CA LEU A 34 27.69 -0.88 -10.26
C LEU A 34 26.82 0.37 -10.42
N LYS A 35 27.32 1.41 -11.08
CA LYS A 35 26.55 2.63 -11.36
C LYS A 35 25.36 2.33 -12.28
N GLU A 36 25.55 1.53 -13.31
CA GLU A 36 24.50 1.19 -14.28
C GLU A 36 23.51 0.15 -13.75
N LEU A 37 23.97 -0.80 -12.94
CA LEU A 37 23.12 -1.75 -12.22
C LEU A 37 22.20 -1.03 -11.22
N LYS A 38 22.70 0.00 -10.52
CA LYS A 38 21.88 0.86 -9.65
C LYS A 38 20.83 1.69 -10.40
N GLN A 39 20.94 1.78 -11.74
CA GLN A 39 19.96 2.43 -12.63
C GLN A 39 19.04 1.42 -13.33
N LEU A 40 19.15 0.13 -13.01
CA LEU A 40 18.12 -0.83 -13.38
C LEU A 40 16.86 -0.50 -12.60
N ASP A 41 15.75 -0.40 -13.30
CA ASP A 41 14.46 -0.12 -12.68
C ASP A 41 14.10 -1.34 -11.83
N GLU A 42 13.96 -1.15 -10.51
CA GLU A 42 13.32 -2.16 -9.68
C GLU A 42 11.89 -2.38 -10.18
N PRO A 43 11.36 -3.62 -10.11
CA PRO A 43 9.99 -3.86 -10.52
C PRO A 43 9.07 -2.95 -9.72
N GLU A 44 8.25 -2.17 -10.44
CA GLU A 44 7.34 -1.21 -9.83
C GLU A 44 6.41 -1.94 -8.85
N LYS A 45 6.48 -1.54 -7.58
CA LYS A 45 5.61 -2.09 -6.55
C LYS A 45 4.24 -1.45 -6.71
N VAL A 46 3.23 -2.29 -6.86
CA VAL A 46 1.85 -1.83 -6.90
C VAL A 46 1.40 -1.46 -5.50
N LYS A 47 0.44 -0.53 -5.44
CA LYS A 47 -0.26 -0.19 -4.20
C LYS A 47 -1.45 -1.12 -3.98
N VAL A 48 -1.58 -1.64 -2.76
CA VAL A 48 -2.69 -2.51 -2.36
C VAL A 48 -3.26 -2.08 -1.01
N PRO A 49 -4.57 -2.22 -0.77
CA PRO A 49 -5.18 -1.96 0.53
C PRO A 49 -4.62 -2.89 1.63
N GLN A 50 -4.71 -2.46 2.88
CA GLN A 50 -4.24 -3.22 4.04
C GLN A 50 -4.90 -4.61 4.15
N CYS A 51 -6.20 -4.74 3.92
CA CYS A 51 -6.89 -6.03 3.98
C CYS A 51 -6.36 -7.03 2.92
N VAL A 52 -5.98 -6.52 1.74
CA VAL A 52 -5.41 -7.33 0.65
C VAL A 52 -3.97 -7.73 0.99
N ALA A 53 -3.19 -6.81 1.56
CA ALA A 53 -1.84 -7.10 2.04
C ALA A 53 -1.86 -8.23 3.09
N GLU A 54 -2.74 -8.13 4.08
CA GLU A 54 -2.92 -9.17 5.12
C GLU A 54 -3.34 -10.51 4.52
N TYR A 55 -4.23 -10.50 3.53
CA TYR A 55 -4.62 -11.69 2.79
C TYR A 55 -3.44 -12.34 2.07
N ILE A 56 -2.63 -11.55 1.33
CA ILE A 56 -1.46 -12.06 0.60
C ILE A 56 -0.45 -12.69 1.57
N GLU A 57 -0.09 -12.00 2.66
CA GLU A 57 0.83 -12.52 3.68
C GLU A 57 0.31 -13.79 4.34
N PHE A 58 -0.98 -13.81 4.70
CA PHE A 58 -1.59 -15.00 5.28
C PHE A 58 -1.51 -16.20 4.31
N LYS A 59 -1.83 -16.00 3.03
CA LYS A 59 -1.76 -17.09 2.03
C LYS A 59 -0.33 -17.55 1.77
N LYS A 60 0.63 -16.63 1.67
CA LYS A 60 2.06 -16.97 1.53
C LYS A 60 2.57 -17.76 2.73
N LYS A 61 2.23 -17.36 3.96
CA LYS A 61 2.58 -18.06 5.20
C LYS A 61 2.02 -19.49 5.24
N ASN A 62 0.84 -19.70 4.65
CA ASN A 62 0.21 -21.01 4.51
C ASN A 62 0.66 -21.77 3.24
N ASN A 63 1.75 -21.35 2.60
CA ASN A 63 2.36 -21.99 1.44
C ASN A 63 1.45 -22.12 0.22
N PHE A 64 0.52 -21.18 0.04
CA PHE A 64 -0.27 -21.08 -1.19
C PHE A 64 0.59 -20.50 -2.31
N HIS A 65 0.34 -20.92 -3.55
CA HIS A 65 0.79 -20.21 -4.75
C HIS A 65 -0.28 -19.21 -5.20
N VAL A 66 0.09 -18.25 -6.06
CA VAL A 66 -0.80 -17.15 -6.51
C VAL A 66 -2.16 -17.64 -7.01
N TYR A 67 -2.17 -18.65 -7.89
CA TYR A 67 -3.41 -19.24 -8.41
C TYR A 67 -4.30 -19.84 -7.30
N GLY A 68 -3.71 -20.44 -6.27
CA GLY A 68 -4.45 -21.02 -5.15
C GLY A 68 -5.05 -19.95 -4.26
N ALA A 69 -4.32 -18.85 -4.05
CA ALA A 69 -4.83 -17.68 -3.35
C ALA A 69 -5.99 -17.01 -4.11
N MET A 70 -5.93 -16.92 -5.43
CA MET A 70 -7.03 -16.38 -6.25
C MET A 70 -8.26 -17.29 -6.24
N ARG A 71 -8.08 -18.62 -6.27
CA ARG A 71 -9.19 -19.58 -6.32
C ARG A 71 -10.12 -19.51 -5.10
N VAL A 72 -9.58 -19.16 -3.94
CA VAL A 72 -10.32 -19.12 -2.66
C VAL A 72 -10.62 -17.70 -2.20
N ILE A 73 -10.39 -16.69 -3.05
CA ILE A 73 -10.52 -15.28 -2.67
C ILE A 73 -11.99 -14.88 -2.50
N GLU A 74 -12.90 -15.43 -3.31
CA GLU A 74 -14.33 -15.17 -3.26
C GLU A 74 -14.96 -15.67 -1.93
N ASP A 75 -14.45 -16.79 -1.42
CA ASP A 75 -14.84 -17.40 -0.15
C ASP A 75 -14.21 -16.70 1.07
N HIS A 76 -13.39 -15.66 0.86
CA HIS A 76 -12.80 -14.94 1.99
C HIS A 76 -13.88 -14.26 2.84
N TYR A 77 -13.68 -14.29 4.16
CA TYR A 77 -14.66 -13.78 5.13
C TYR A 77 -14.78 -12.26 5.05
N ASP A 78 -13.67 -11.54 4.85
CA ASP A 78 -13.67 -10.11 4.64
C ASP A 78 -13.96 -9.84 3.16
N LYS A 79 -15.16 -9.34 2.87
CA LYS A 79 -15.59 -9.05 1.50
C LYS A 79 -14.83 -7.90 0.86
N LYS A 80 -14.11 -7.07 1.62
CA LYS A 80 -13.23 -6.04 1.06
C LYS A 80 -12.15 -6.62 0.13
N VAL A 81 -11.66 -7.83 0.42
CA VAL A 81 -10.62 -8.47 -0.39
C VAL A 81 -11.16 -8.93 -1.77
N PRO A 82 -12.23 -9.74 -1.87
CA PRO A 82 -12.80 -10.09 -3.16
C PRO A 82 -13.39 -8.87 -3.89
N ASP A 83 -14.02 -7.93 -3.19
CA ASP A 83 -14.54 -6.71 -3.83
C ASP A 83 -13.42 -5.93 -4.52
N TRP A 84 -12.33 -5.66 -3.80
CA TRP A 84 -11.15 -5.01 -4.39
C TRP A 84 -10.57 -5.83 -5.54
N PHE A 85 -10.46 -7.15 -5.39
CA PHE A 85 -9.89 -8.03 -6.42
C PHE A 85 -10.68 -7.98 -7.73
N TYR A 86 -12.02 -8.01 -7.66
CA TYR A 86 -12.91 -7.99 -8.83
C TYR A 86 -13.14 -6.59 -9.41
N GLU A 87 -12.76 -5.52 -8.71
CA GLU A 87 -12.72 -4.13 -9.22
C GLU A 87 -11.50 -3.88 -10.14
N ASN A 88 -11.29 -4.76 -11.12
CA ASN A 88 -10.20 -4.64 -12.11
C ASN A 88 -8.79 -4.62 -11.50
N ASN A 89 -8.58 -5.26 -10.34
CA ASN A 89 -7.28 -5.33 -9.66
C ASN A 89 -6.62 -6.72 -9.74
N ILE A 90 -7.12 -7.61 -10.60
CA ILE A 90 -6.58 -8.98 -10.77
C ILE A 90 -5.08 -8.94 -11.15
N GLU A 91 -4.71 -8.10 -12.13
CA GLU A 91 -3.31 -7.96 -12.54
C GLU A 91 -2.46 -7.33 -11.43
N LYS A 92 -3.00 -6.33 -10.72
CA LYS A 92 -2.32 -5.73 -9.56
C LYS A 92 -2.08 -6.77 -8.47
N PHE A 93 -3.04 -7.64 -8.18
CA PHE A 93 -2.87 -8.73 -7.22
C PHE A 93 -1.72 -9.66 -7.62
N CYS A 94 -1.63 -10.04 -8.90
CA CYS A 94 -0.52 -10.86 -9.41
C CYS A 94 0.83 -10.14 -9.29
N LEU A 95 0.88 -8.85 -9.62
CA LEU A 95 2.09 -8.03 -9.48
C LEU A 95 2.51 -7.89 -8.01
N ALA A 96 1.56 -7.61 -7.12
CA ALA A 96 1.77 -7.55 -5.67
C ALA A 96 2.35 -8.87 -5.13
N TRP A 97 1.80 -9.98 -5.61
CA TRP A 97 2.25 -11.31 -5.21
C TRP A 97 3.71 -11.58 -5.60
N LEU A 98 4.08 -11.24 -6.85
CA LEU A 98 5.38 -11.58 -7.44
C LEU A 98 6.49 -10.58 -7.09
N ASN A 99 6.19 -9.28 -7.23
CA ASN A 99 7.17 -8.21 -7.12
C ASN A 99 7.16 -7.52 -5.74
N GLY A 100 6.21 -7.89 -4.88
CA GLY A 100 5.91 -7.15 -3.65
C GLY A 100 5.00 -5.97 -3.92
N TYR A 101 4.62 -5.29 -2.85
CA TYR A 101 3.65 -4.19 -2.90
C TYR A 101 3.95 -3.14 -1.84
N GLU A 102 3.36 -1.97 -2.03
CA GLU A 102 3.21 -0.94 -1.01
C GLU A 102 1.79 -1.01 -0.45
N VAL A 103 1.67 -0.91 0.87
CA VAL A 103 0.36 -0.81 1.51
C VAL A 103 -0.16 0.61 1.33
N GLU A 104 -1.34 0.74 0.72
CA GLU A 104 -2.12 1.97 0.75
C GLU A 104 -2.50 2.28 2.20
N LYS A 105 -1.89 3.33 2.75
CA LYS A 105 -2.37 3.91 4.00
C LYS A 105 -3.78 4.44 3.74
N GLU A 106 -4.80 3.79 4.29
CA GLU A 106 -6.15 4.34 4.28
C GLU A 106 -6.14 5.64 5.08
N LYS A 107 -6.56 6.74 4.44
CA LYS A 107 -6.66 8.04 5.10
C LYS A 107 -7.68 7.94 6.23
N ARG A 108 -7.21 8.17 7.46
CA ARG A 108 -8.08 8.30 8.63
C ARG A 108 -8.28 9.76 8.94
N TYR A 109 -9.42 10.08 9.52
CA TYR A 109 -9.86 11.44 9.77
C TYR A 109 -10.30 11.60 11.22
N PHE A 110 -9.82 12.64 11.89
CA PHE A 110 -10.51 13.19 13.05
C PHE A 110 -11.64 14.09 12.57
N VAL A 111 -12.83 13.89 13.13
CA VAL A 111 -14.02 14.69 12.83
C VAL A 111 -14.36 15.50 14.07
N LYS A 112 -14.30 16.83 13.96
CA LYS A 112 -14.57 17.77 15.04
C LYS A 112 -15.66 18.77 14.64
N ILE A 113 -16.59 19.06 15.53
CA ILE A 113 -17.55 20.16 15.32
C ILE A 113 -16.81 21.49 15.54
N LYS A 114 -16.94 22.43 14.61
CA LYS A 114 -16.38 23.78 14.73
C LYS A 114 -17.09 24.60 15.81
N GLY A 115 -16.34 25.46 16.47
CA GLY A 115 -16.83 26.37 17.50
C GLY A 115 -16.36 26.00 18.91
N ASN A 116 -16.73 26.82 19.89
CA ASN A 116 -16.35 26.64 21.28
C ASN A 116 -17.24 25.60 21.99
N ILE A 117 -17.25 24.37 21.48
CA ILE A 117 -18.02 23.25 22.00
C ILE A 117 -17.05 22.32 22.73
N LYS A 118 -17.38 21.97 23.98
CA LYS A 118 -16.51 21.12 24.80
C LYS A 118 -16.48 19.68 24.25
N GLU A 119 -17.64 19.08 23.97
CA GLU A 119 -17.78 17.74 23.40
C GLU A 119 -17.89 17.80 21.87
N ASN A 120 -16.78 18.13 21.20
CA ASN A 120 -16.81 18.37 19.75
C ASN A 120 -16.22 17.24 18.90
N MET A 121 -15.59 16.22 19.49
CA MET A 121 -14.90 15.16 18.74
C MET A 121 -15.77 13.93 18.54
N LEU A 122 -15.97 13.49 17.29
CA LEU A 122 -16.71 12.28 16.95
C LEU A 122 -15.85 11.03 17.20
N VAL A 123 -16.39 10.10 17.98
CA VAL A 123 -15.74 8.82 18.29
C VAL A 123 -16.70 7.66 18.09
N TYR A 124 -16.15 6.46 17.88
CA TYR A 124 -16.91 5.21 17.89
C TYR A 124 -16.56 4.43 19.16
N GLY A 125 -17.55 4.15 20.02
CA GLY A 125 -17.33 3.35 21.22
C GLY A 125 -17.45 1.87 20.91
N GLU A 126 -16.39 1.11 21.11
CA GLU A 126 -16.37 -0.32 20.80
C GLU A 126 -17.33 -1.11 21.70
N LEU A 127 -17.41 -0.74 22.98
CA LEU A 127 -18.35 -1.33 23.94
C LEU A 127 -19.82 -1.02 23.59
N LEU A 128 -20.10 0.24 23.25
CA LEU A 128 -21.46 0.72 23.00
C LEU A 128 -21.94 0.46 21.57
N LYS A 129 -21.02 0.08 20.67
CA LYS A 129 -21.23 -0.16 19.24
C LYS A 129 -21.97 0.99 18.54
N ARG A 130 -21.57 2.23 18.82
CA ARG A 130 -22.19 3.44 18.26
C ARG A 130 -21.24 4.63 18.22
N TYR A 131 -21.57 5.58 17.34
CA TYR A 131 -20.93 6.89 17.28
C TYR A 131 -21.51 7.88 18.30
N PHE A 132 -20.66 8.72 18.88
CA PHE A 132 -21.06 9.83 19.75
C PHE A 132 -19.94 10.90 19.82
N PHE A 133 -20.27 12.08 20.37
CA PHE A 133 -19.30 13.16 20.56
C PHE A 133 -18.73 13.16 21.99
N THR A 134 -17.43 13.41 22.12
CA THR A 134 -16.71 13.48 23.41
C THR A 134 -15.78 14.69 23.49
N LYS A 135 -15.29 15.00 24.71
CA LYS A 135 -14.51 16.20 24.99
C LYS A 135 -13.03 16.13 24.57
N SER A 136 -12.40 14.95 24.62
CA SER A 136 -10.98 14.75 24.26
C SER A 136 -10.54 13.28 24.39
N PHE A 137 -9.31 12.98 23.92
CA PHE A 137 -8.59 11.69 23.90
C PHE A 137 -8.33 11.02 25.26
N SER A 138 -9.36 10.82 26.09
CA SER A 138 -9.21 10.29 27.44
C SER A 138 -10.25 9.23 27.82
N LEU A 139 -10.96 8.70 26.83
CA LEU A 139 -11.81 7.54 27.01
C LEU A 139 -11.05 6.30 26.52
N ASP A 140 -10.99 5.28 27.36
CA ASP A 140 -10.60 3.93 26.98
C ASP A 140 -11.74 3.30 26.13
N ASP A 141 -11.40 2.34 25.27
CA ASP A 141 -12.33 1.59 24.40
C ASP A 141 -13.12 2.44 23.36
N VAL A 142 -12.52 3.54 22.88
CA VAL A 142 -13.08 4.34 21.78
C VAL A 142 -12.09 4.57 20.66
N ILE A 143 -12.60 4.58 19.43
CA ILE A 143 -11.86 4.88 18.20
C ILE A 143 -12.08 6.35 17.85
N TYR A 144 -10.99 7.11 17.75
CA TYR A 144 -11.04 8.56 17.51
C TYR A 144 -10.95 8.94 16.04
N SER A 145 -10.17 8.21 15.24
CA SER A 145 -10.00 8.48 13.83
C SER A 145 -10.81 7.47 13.02
N HIS A 146 -11.40 7.92 11.91
CA HIS A 146 -12.31 7.10 11.10
C HIS A 146 -11.91 7.17 9.64
N THR A 147 -12.08 6.07 8.91
CA THR A 147 -11.97 6.10 7.45
C THR A 147 -13.22 6.76 6.86
N ARG A 148 -13.09 7.32 5.65
CA ARG A 148 -14.25 7.84 4.92
C ARG A 148 -15.36 6.80 4.76
N LYS A 149 -14.97 5.56 4.44
CA LYS A 149 -15.90 4.44 4.25
C LYS A 149 -16.67 4.09 5.53
N GLU A 150 -16.01 4.05 6.69
CA GLU A 150 -16.66 3.83 7.99
C GLU A 150 -17.75 4.88 8.26
N LEU A 151 -17.45 6.15 7.97
CA LEU A 151 -18.40 7.25 8.16
C LEU A 151 -19.56 7.17 7.16
N GLU A 152 -19.31 6.84 5.90
CA GLU A 152 -20.35 6.66 4.88
C GLU A 152 -21.28 5.49 5.22
N GLU A 153 -20.74 4.33 5.62
CA GLU A 153 -21.51 3.16 6.06
C GLU A 153 -22.36 3.45 7.31
N ALA A 154 -21.85 4.32 8.21
CA ALA A 154 -22.57 4.78 9.39
C ALA A 154 -23.63 5.87 9.09
N SER A 155 -23.86 6.23 7.82
CA SER A 155 -24.70 7.37 7.42
C SER A 155 -24.23 8.72 7.99
N LEU A 156 -22.94 8.81 8.33
CA LEU A 156 -22.23 10.01 8.78
C LEU A 156 -21.36 10.62 7.68
N GLY A 157 -21.47 10.17 6.43
CA GLY A 157 -20.71 10.72 5.30
C GLY A 157 -20.92 12.23 5.07
N TRP A 158 -22.05 12.79 5.54
CA TRP A 158 -22.36 14.22 5.45
C TRP A 158 -21.32 15.13 6.14
N VAL A 159 -20.50 14.58 7.05
CA VAL A 159 -19.47 15.36 7.76
C VAL A 159 -18.42 15.96 6.82
N PHE A 160 -18.19 15.34 5.65
CA PHE A 160 -17.26 15.86 4.64
C PHE A 160 -17.82 17.06 3.86
N ASP A 161 -19.15 17.22 3.82
CA ASP A 161 -19.83 18.28 3.07
C ASP A 161 -20.34 19.41 4.00
N CYS A 162 -20.10 19.30 5.31
CA CYS A 162 -20.62 20.25 6.29
C CYS A 162 -19.58 21.31 6.66
N GLU A 163 -19.87 22.58 6.37
CA GLU A 163 -19.00 23.70 6.75
C GLU A 163 -18.76 23.82 8.26
N GLY A 164 -19.72 23.34 9.08
CA GLY A 164 -19.63 23.32 10.53
C GLY A 164 -18.72 22.24 11.11
N ILE A 165 -18.12 21.39 10.27
CA ILE A 165 -17.20 20.32 10.66
C ILE A 165 -15.77 20.67 10.25
N GLU A 166 -14.82 20.35 11.11
CA GLU A 166 -13.39 20.33 10.87
C GLU A 166 -12.94 18.87 10.71
N ILE A 167 -12.28 18.59 9.59
CA ILE A 167 -11.72 17.28 9.26
C ILE A 167 -10.20 17.41 9.23
N GLU A 168 -9.54 16.59 10.04
CA GLU A 168 -8.08 16.54 10.14
C GLU A 168 -7.62 15.13 9.71
N GLU A 169 -6.84 15.05 8.63
CA GLU A 169 -6.26 13.79 8.15
C GLU A 169 -5.13 13.34 9.09
N VAL A 170 -5.14 12.06 9.48
CA VAL A 170 -4.11 11.45 10.32
C VAL A 170 -3.50 10.23 9.63
N GLU A 171 -2.19 10.07 9.82
CA GLU A 171 -1.37 8.95 9.29
C GLU A 171 -1.47 7.66 10.10
#